data_AF-A0A847YDK8-F1
#
_entry.id   AF-A0A847YDK8-F1
#
_cell.length_a   1.000
_cell.length_b   1.000
_cell.length_c   1.000
_cell.angle_alpha   90.00
_cell.angle_beta   90.00
_cell.angle_gamma   90.00
#
_symmetry.space_group_name_H-M   'P 1'
#
loop_
_entity.id
_entity.type
_entity.pdbx_description
1 polymer ?
#
loop_
_entity_poly.entity_id
_entity_poly.type
_entity_poly.pdbx_seq_one_letter_code
_entity_poly.pdbx_strand_id
1 'polypeptide(L)'
;MHESSPIRPPASEAGSPPQGNAQGDEGAILAAVVPASTPQAWKLRPAERWAAALGAAFIVVLFVVARIIVPSESGYGSHQSLGLPACTSVTLLGMRCPTCGMSTAWANFVRGRWASAVHANVTGLALAITALPGGVWLFLAAVEGRWRLVKPSPKLVMAAQLVFIIAALAEWIIRLWMGA
;
A
#
# COMPACT_ATOMS: atom_id res chain seq x y z
N MET A 1 -5.60 96.86 7.28
CA MET A 1 -6.24 97.44 8.48
C MET A 1 -7.72 97.12 8.38
N HIS A 2 -8.27 96.45 9.42
CA HIS A 2 -9.67 96.46 9.86
C HIS A 2 -10.76 96.07 8.82
N GLU A 3 -11.76 95.24 9.08
CA GLU A 3 -12.61 95.05 10.27
C GLU A 3 -13.47 93.79 9.96
N SER A 4 -13.43 92.75 10.81
CA SER A 4 -14.50 92.29 11.71
C SER A 4 -15.67 91.44 11.12
N SER A 5 -15.78 90.25 11.75
CA SER A 5 -16.88 89.27 11.91
C SER A 5 -18.30 89.87 12.15
N PRO A 6 -19.40 89.09 12.42
CA PRO A 6 -19.57 87.63 12.58
C PRO A 6 -20.92 87.03 12.05
N ILE A 7 -21.19 85.75 12.38
CA ILE A 7 -22.48 85.17 12.89
C ILE A 7 -23.03 83.90 12.16
N ARG A 8 -22.80 82.77 12.86
CA ARG A 8 -23.57 81.53 13.15
C ARG A 8 -24.47 80.76 12.14
N PRO A 9 -24.47 79.41 12.23
CA PRO A 9 -25.33 78.45 11.51
C PRO A 9 -26.64 78.14 12.29
N PRO A 10 -27.64 77.48 11.67
CA PRO A 10 -27.88 76.02 11.84
C PRO A 10 -28.45 75.38 10.53
N ALA A 11 -28.72 74.09 10.33
CA ALA A 11 -29.14 72.98 11.18
C ALA A 11 -28.70 71.64 10.56
N SER A 12 -28.04 70.77 11.31
CA SER A 12 -28.51 69.43 11.69
C SER A 12 -29.39 68.71 10.66
N GLU A 13 -28.77 67.93 9.77
CA GLU A 13 -29.37 66.69 9.30
C GLU A 13 -28.55 65.53 9.86
N ALA A 14 -29.15 64.87 10.86
CA ALA A 14 -28.71 63.59 11.37
C ALA A 14 -28.88 62.55 10.25
N GLY A 15 -27.84 62.37 9.45
CA GLY A 15 -27.69 61.19 8.60
C GLY A 15 -27.60 59.96 9.49
N SER A 16 -28.62 59.10 9.39
CA SER A 16 -28.65 57.80 10.06
C SER A 16 -27.40 56.98 9.71
N PRO A 17 -26.85 56.17 10.64
CA PRO A 17 -25.70 55.34 10.33
C PRO A 17 -26.05 54.35 9.19
N PRO A 18 -25.12 54.08 8.26
CA PRO A 18 -25.30 53.01 7.30
C PRO A 18 -25.45 51.70 8.08
N GLN A 19 -26.64 51.10 7.98
CA GLN A 19 -26.92 49.78 8.51
C GLN A 19 -25.95 48.81 7.84
N GLY A 20 -25.08 48.22 8.66
CA GLY A 20 -24.20 47.14 8.25
C GLY A 20 -25.04 45.98 7.73
N ASN A 21 -25.04 45.81 6.41
CA ASN A 21 -25.36 44.55 5.78
C ASN A 21 -24.19 43.60 6.07
N ALA A 22 -24.32 42.84 7.16
CA ALA A 22 -23.54 41.64 7.45
C ALA A 22 -24.29 40.41 6.94
N GLN A 23 -24.54 40.34 5.63
CA GLN A 23 -25.26 39.22 5.02
C GLN A 23 -24.89 39.06 3.54
N GLY A 24 -23.84 38.27 3.28
CA GLY A 24 -23.54 37.86 1.90
C GLY A 24 -22.34 36.92 1.68
N ASP A 25 -21.45 36.74 2.67
CA ASP A 25 -20.12 36.20 2.42
C ASP A 25 -19.97 34.72 2.85
N GLU A 26 -20.83 34.24 3.76
CA GLU A 26 -20.73 32.89 4.34
C GLU A 26 -21.10 31.77 3.35
N GLY A 27 -21.81 32.10 2.27
CA GLY A 27 -22.18 31.14 1.23
C GLY A 27 -21.05 30.77 0.27
N ALA A 28 -19.97 31.56 0.20
CA ALA A 28 -18.89 31.37 -0.76
C ALA A 28 -17.81 30.38 -0.28
N ILE A 29 -17.73 30.11 1.03
CA ILE A 29 -16.68 29.25 1.61
C ILE A 29 -17.05 27.75 1.56
N LEU A 30 -18.33 27.41 1.40
CA LEU A 30 -18.80 26.01 1.36
C LEU A 30 -18.77 25.37 -0.04
N ALA A 31 -18.48 26.15 -1.10
CA ALA A 31 -18.48 25.67 -2.48
C ALA A 31 -17.08 25.33 -3.02
N ALA A 32 -16.06 25.21 -2.14
CA ALA A 32 -14.87 24.44 -2.47
C ALA A 32 -15.22 22.94 -2.42
N VAL A 33 -16.16 22.53 -3.28
CA VAL A 33 -16.24 21.15 -3.76
C VAL A 33 -14.87 20.90 -4.37
N VAL A 34 -14.00 20.24 -3.60
CA VAL A 34 -12.81 19.58 -4.13
C VAL A 34 -13.32 18.84 -5.36
N PRO A 35 -12.94 19.24 -6.60
CA PRO A 35 -13.34 18.46 -7.74
C PRO A 35 -12.75 17.08 -7.45
N ALA A 36 -13.61 16.09 -7.25
CA ALA A 36 -13.20 14.71 -7.15
C ALA A 36 -12.44 14.46 -8.45
N SER A 37 -11.11 14.54 -8.36
CA SER A 37 -10.22 14.29 -9.49
C SER A 37 -10.56 12.87 -9.89
N THR A 38 -11.28 12.73 -11.00
CA THR A 38 -11.67 11.43 -11.50
C THR A 38 -10.34 10.71 -11.69
N PRO A 39 -10.07 9.59 -10.99
CA PRO A 39 -8.79 8.92 -11.13
C PRO A 39 -8.61 8.63 -12.61
N GLN A 40 -7.61 9.27 -13.22
CA GLN A 40 -7.42 9.20 -14.65
C GLN A 40 -7.09 7.75 -14.98
N ALA A 41 -8.08 7.00 -15.44
CA ALA A 41 -7.93 5.57 -15.68
C ALA A 41 -6.91 5.37 -16.80
N TRP A 42 -5.69 4.96 -16.44
CA TRP A 42 -4.65 4.66 -17.40
C TRP A 42 -5.03 3.38 -18.15
N LYS A 43 -5.44 3.51 -19.41
CA LYS A 43 -5.74 2.38 -20.29
C LYS A 43 -4.48 1.53 -20.50
N LEU A 44 -4.63 0.21 -20.45
CA LEU A 44 -3.55 -0.74 -20.70
C LEU A 44 -3.43 -1.00 -22.21
N ARG A 45 -2.19 -1.07 -22.67
CA ARG A 45 -1.85 -1.65 -23.98
C ARG A 45 -2.12 -3.16 -23.95
N PRO A 46 -2.35 -3.82 -25.10
CA PRO A 46 -2.58 -5.27 -25.13
C PRO A 46 -1.48 -6.09 -24.42
N ALA A 47 -0.21 -5.72 -24.60
CA ALA A 47 0.91 -6.37 -23.93
C ALA A 47 0.87 -6.20 -22.40
N GLU A 48 0.49 -5.02 -21.90
CA GLU A 48 0.36 -4.75 -20.46
C GLU A 48 -0.81 -5.53 -19.86
N ARG A 49 -1.90 -5.69 -20.62
CA ARG A 49 -3.05 -6.50 -20.23
C ARG A 49 -2.67 -7.97 -20.07
N TRP A 50 -1.92 -8.52 -21.02
CA TRP A 50 -1.39 -9.89 -20.92
C TRP A 50 -0.40 -10.03 -19.77
N ALA A 51 0.49 -9.07 -19.56
CA ALA A 51 1.42 -9.08 -18.42
C ALA A 51 0.67 -9.07 -17.08
N ALA A 52 -0.38 -8.26 -16.95
CA ALA A 52 -1.23 -8.25 -15.75
C ALA A 52 -1.96 -9.58 -15.55
N ALA A 53 -2.49 -10.18 -16.63
CA ALA A 53 -3.15 -11.48 -16.57
C ALA A 53 -2.19 -12.60 -16.14
N LEU A 54 -0.97 -12.63 -16.70
CA LEU A 54 0.06 -13.60 -16.34
C LEU A 54 0.53 -13.40 -14.90
N GLY A 55 0.71 -12.16 -14.46
CA GLY A 55 1.06 -11.84 -13.07
C GLY A 55 -0.02 -12.30 -12.09
N ALA A 56 -1.29 -12.04 -12.39
CA ALA A 56 -2.41 -12.52 -11.58
C ALA A 56 -2.47 -14.06 -11.53
N ALA A 57 -2.33 -14.73 -12.69
CA ALA A 57 -2.30 -16.18 -12.78
C ALA A 57 -1.14 -16.79 -11.98
N PHE A 58 0.05 -16.18 -12.05
CA PHE A 58 1.20 -16.60 -11.28
C PHE A 58 0.93 -16.53 -9.77
N ILE A 59 0.36 -15.43 -9.28
CA ILE A 59 -0.01 -15.28 -7.86
C ILE A 59 -1.02 -16.35 -7.43
N VAL A 60 -2.04 -16.62 -8.26
CA VAL A 60 -3.00 -17.70 -8.01
C VAL A 60 -2.30 -19.05 -7.88
N VAL A 61 -1.37 -19.37 -8.79
CA VAL A 61 -0.57 -20.61 -8.72
C VAL A 61 0.20 -20.68 -7.41
N LEU A 62 0.83 -19.60 -6.96
CA LEU A 62 1.56 -19.60 -5.68
C LEU A 62 0.65 -19.90 -4.49
N PHE A 63 -0.56 -19.34 -4.44
CA PHE A 63 -1.53 -19.64 -3.37
C PHE A 63 -2.06 -21.07 -3.44
N VAL A 64 -2.31 -21.59 -4.64
CA VAL A 64 -2.69 -23.00 -4.84
C VAL A 64 -1.58 -23.92 -4.35
N VAL A 65 -0.33 -23.66 -4.74
CA VAL A 65 0.84 -24.41 -4.28
C VAL A 65 0.97 -24.35 -2.77
N ALA A 66 0.83 -23.17 -2.15
CA ALA A 66 0.85 -23.02 -0.70
C ALA A 66 -0.25 -23.84 0.01
N ARG A 67 -1.42 -24.00 -0.64
CA ARG A 67 -2.51 -24.81 -0.11
C ARG A 67 -2.25 -26.31 -0.20
N ILE A 68 -1.46 -26.75 -1.19
CA ILE A 68 -1.06 -28.15 -1.41
C ILE A 68 0.10 -28.54 -0.46
N ILE A 69 1.11 -27.67 -0.34
CA ILE A 69 2.29 -27.91 0.52
C ILE A 69 1.86 -28.17 1.97
N VAL A 70 2.44 -29.19 2.60
CA VAL A 70 2.28 -29.46 4.03
C VAL A 70 3.21 -28.54 4.83
N PRO A 71 2.69 -27.70 5.74
CA PRO A 71 3.52 -26.84 6.57
C PRO A 71 4.33 -27.69 7.56
N SER A 72 5.64 -27.49 7.59
CA SER A 72 6.54 -28.17 8.52
C SER A 72 6.41 -27.59 9.92
N GLU A 73 6.41 -28.45 10.94
CA GLU A 73 6.40 -28.05 12.35
C GLU A 73 7.69 -27.33 12.76
N SER A 74 8.82 -27.63 12.10
CA SER A 74 10.09 -26.93 12.33
C SER A 74 10.08 -25.47 11.85
N GLY A 75 9.01 -25.04 11.17
CA GLY A 75 8.89 -23.69 10.62
C GLY A 75 9.69 -23.45 9.34
N TYR A 76 10.35 -24.48 8.78
CA TYR A 76 11.04 -24.43 7.49
C TYR A 76 11.06 -25.77 6.76
N GLY A 77 11.53 -25.78 5.52
CA GLY A 77 11.74 -27.01 4.75
C GLY A 77 10.51 -27.52 4.01
N SER A 78 9.35 -26.86 4.12
CA SER A 78 8.13 -27.26 3.41
C SER A 78 8.27 -27.30 1.88
N HIS A 79 9.25 -26.58 1.32
CA HIS A 79 9.57 -26.63 -0.12
C HIS A 79 10.03 -28.03 -0.57
N GLN A 80 10.53 -28.87 0.33
CA GLN A 80 10.93 -30.24 0.00
C GLN A 80 9.75 -31.13 -0.42
N SER A 81 8.52 -30.81 0.03
CA SER A 81 7.30 -31.49 -0.44
C SER A 81 7.02 -31.25 -1.93
N LEU A 82 7.69 -30.27 -2.56
CA LEU A 82 7.66 -30.02 -4.00
C LEU A 82 8.73 -30.81 -4.77
N GLY A 83 9.46 -31.71 -4.12
CA GLY A 83 10.61 -32.42 -4.71
C GLY A 83 11.88 -31.57 -4.83
N LEU A 84 11.90 -30.40 -4.17
CA LEU A 84 13.09 -29.54 -4.11
C LEU A 84 14.08 -30.05 -3.05
N PRO A 85 15.39 -29.85 -3.24
CA PRO A 85 16.40 -30.30 -2.29
C PRO A 85 16.30 -29.58 -0.94
N ALA A 86 16.88 -30.17 0.10
CA ALA A 86 17.04 -29.51 1.39
C ALA A 86 17.83 -28.18 1.23
N CYS A 87 17.60 -27.23 2.15
CA CYS A 87 18.30 -25.96 2.13
C CYS A 87 19.78 -26.16 2.47
N THR A 88 20.68 -25.86 1.53
CA THR A 88 22.13 -26.03 1.69
C THR A 88 22.68 -25.31 2.92
N SER A 89 22.17 -24.12 3.26
CA SER A 89 22.59 -23.40 4.48
C SER A 89 22.27 -24.18 5.75
N VAL A 90 21.11 -24.83 5.80
CA VAL A 90 20.73 -25.65 6.96
C VAL A 90 21.60 -26.90 7.01
N THR A 91 21.82 -27.57 5.88
CA THR A 91 22.59 -28.82 5.85
C THR A 91 24.08 -28.63 6.11
N LEU A 92 24.68 -27.53 5.64
CA LEU A 92 26.12 -27.29 5.77
C LEU A 92 26.48 -26.43 6.99
N LEU A 93 25.66 -25.44 7.31
CA LEU A 93 25.99 -24.45 8.34
C LEU A 93 25.13 -24.61 9.60
N GLY A 94 24.13 -25.50 9.59
CA GLY A 94 23.16 -25.61 10.68
C GLY A 94 22.25 -24.38 10.82
N MET A 95 22.28 -23.46 9.86
CA MET A 95 21.61 -22.16 9.94
C MET A 95 20.60 -21.97 8.80
N ARG A 96 19.47 -21.35 9.13
CA ARG A 96 18.45 -20.99 8.15
C ARG A 96 18.97 -19.87 7.25
N CYS A 97 18.75 -19.94 5.94
CA CYS A 97 18.99 -18.80 5.05
C CYS A 97 17.85 -17.75 5.18
N PRO A 98 18.01 -16.52 4.66
CA PRO A 98 17.01 -15.45 4.82
C PRO A 98 15.61 -15.80 4.31
N THR A 99 15.52 -16.69 3.31
CA THR A 99 14.25 -17.13 2.71
C THR A 99 13.72 -18.45 3.27
N CYS A 100 14.50 -19.10 4.15
CA CYS A 100 14.15 -20.41 4.70
C CYS A 100 12.90 -20.28 5.57
N GLY A 101 11.84 -20.99 5.21
CA GLY A 101 10.54 -20.92 5.89
C GLY A 101 9.47 -20.09 5.19
N MET A 102 9.77 -19.39 4.09
CA MET A 102 8.74 -18.64 3.34
C MET A 102 7.61 -19.53 2.83
N SER A 103 7.90 -20.70 2.25
CA SER A 103 6.88 -21.65 1.80
C SER A 103 6.05 -22.19 2.97
N THR A 104 6.67 -22.44 4.12
CA THR A 104 6.00 -22.84 5.35
C THR A 104 5.09 -21.71 5.88
N ALA A 105 5.54 -20.45 5.80
CA ALA A 105 4.74 -19.29 6.19
C ALA A 105 3.51 -19.13 5.29
N TRP A 106 3.67 -19.26 3.97
CA TRP A 106 2.56 -19.22 3.01
C TRP A 106 1.57 -20.36 3.23
N ALA A 107 2.06 -21.58 3.46
CA ALA A 107 1.22 -22.74 3.76
C ALA A 107 0.40 -22.55 5.05
N ASN A 108 0.98 -21.93 6.08
CA ASN A 108 0.27 -21.58 7.30
C ASN A 108 -0.73 -20.42 7.08
N PHE A 109 -0.36 -19.40 6.30
CA PHE A 109 -1.22 -18.25 5.99
C PHE A 109 -2.53 -18.68 5.32
N VAL A 110 -2.47 -19.50 4.26
CA VAL A 110 -3.67 -19.97 3.55
C VAL A 110 -4.56 -20.90 4.38
N ARG A 111 -4.05 -21.38 5.53
CA ARG A 111 -4.78 -22.20 6.51
C ARG A 111 -5.26 -21.39 7.72
N GLY A 112 -5.06 -20.07 7.73
CA GLY A 112 -5.41 -19.21 8.86
C GLY A 112 -4.56 -19.43 10.11
N ARG A 113 -3.37 -20.03 9.98
CA ARG A 113 -2.43 -20.29 11.09
C ARG A 113 -1.39 -19.17 11.21
N TRP A 114 -1.83 -17.95 11.47
CA TRP A 114 -1.01 -16.73 11.44
C TRP A 114 0.19 -16.77 12.38
N ALA A 115 0.02 -17.24 13.63
CA ALA A 115 1.12 -17.37 14.58
C ALA A 115 2.20 -18.34 14.08
N SER A 116 1.80 -19.49 13.53
CA SER A 116 2.73 -20.44 12.90
C SER A 116 3.40 -19.83 11.66
N ALA A 117 2.72 -18.97 10.91
CA ALA A 117 3.30 -18.27 9.77
C ALA A 117 4.37 -17.25 10.19
N VAL A 118 4.12 -16.47 11.25
CA VAL A 118 5.09 -15.54 11.86
C VAL A 118 6.33 -16.31 12.34
N HIS A 119 6.12 -17.40 13.09
CA HIS A 119 7.22 -18.25 13.56
C HIS A 119 8.06 -18.79 12.39
N ALA A 120 7.39 -19.22 11.32
CA ALA A 120 8.05 -19.72 10.12
C ALA A 120 8.88 -18.64 9.42
N ASN A 121 8.28 -17.52 8.99
CA ASN A 121 8.98 -16.43 8.32
C ASN A 121 8.08 -15.17 8.27
N VAL A 122 8.46 -14.11 8.98
CA VAL A 122 7.66 -12.88 9.11
C VAL A 122 7.58 -12.14 7.77
N THR A 123 8.71 -12.00 7.08
CA THR A 123 8.78 -11.35 5.78
C THR A 123 8.00 -12.15 4.73
N GLY A 124 8.04 -13.48 4.81
CA GLY A 124 7.27 -14.39 3.96
C GLY A 124 5.77 -14.26 4.18
N LEU A 125 5.32 -14.12 5.43
CA LEU A 125 3.92 -13.81 5.75
C LEU A 125 3.51 -12.44 5.20
N ALA A 126 4.32 -11.40 5.42
CA ALA A 126 4.05 -10.07 4.88
C ALA A 126 3.94 -10.11 3.35
N LEU A 127 4.81 -10.87 2.69
CA LEU A 127 4.75 -11.08 1.25
C LEU A 127 3.43 -11.76 0.83
N ALA A 128 2.99 -12.81 1.51
CA ALA A 128 1.69 -13.45 1.23
C ALA A 128 0.51 -12.47 1.41
N ILE A 129 0.53 -11.67 2.48
CA ILE A 129 -0.51 -10.67 2.77
C ILE A 129 -0.57 -9.62 1.66
N THR A 130 0.57 -9.17 1.12
CA THR A 130 0.60 -8.20 0.01
C THR A 130 0.30 -8.82 -1.35
N ALA A 131 0.68 -10.08 -1.57
CA ALA A 131 0.47 -10.79 -2.82
C ALA A 131 -1.02 -11.01 -3.11
N LEU A 132 -1.84 -11.30 -2.10
CA LEU A 132 -3.27 -11.55 -2.28
C LEU A 132 -4.02 -10.35 -2.90
N PRO A 133 -4.03 -9.14 -2.29
CA PRO A 133 -4.64 -7.97 -2.91
C PRO A 133 -3.91 -7.53 -4.19
N GLY A 134 -2.59 -7.74 -4.28
CA GLY A 134 -1.84 -7.49 -5.52
C GLY A 134 -2.32 -8.34 -6.69
N GLY A 135 -2.60 -9.63 -6.47
CA GLY A 135 -3.17 -10.53 -7.47
C GLY A 135 -4.58 -10.12 -7.90
N VAL A 136 -5.44 -9.76 -6.94
CA VAL A 136 -6.78 -9.23 -7.23
C VAL A 136 -6.68 -7.95 -8.06
N TRP A 137 -5.78 -7.04 -7.70
CA TRP A 137 -5.58 -5.79 -8.42
C TRP A 137 -5.08 -6.01 -9.86
N LEU A 138 -4.14 -6.92 -10.08
CA LEU A 138 -3.67 -7.31 -11.41
C LEU A 138 -4.79 -7.97 -12.24
N PHE A 139 -5.58 -8.85 -11.62
CA PHE A 139 -6.72 -9.49 -12.27
C PHE A 139 -7.75 -8.47 -12.74
N LEU A 140 -8.15 -7.52 -11.88
CA LEU A 140 -9.08 -6.46 -12.24
C LEU A 140 -8.52 -5.56 -13.35
N ALA A 141 -7.23 -5.22 -13.30
CA ALA A 141 -6.58 -4.45 -14.37
C ALA A 141 -6.60 -5.20 -15.71
N ALA A 142 -6.39 -6.52 -15.69
CA ALA A 142 -6.44 -7.37 -16.87
C ALA A 142 -7.86 -7.53 -17.44
N VAL A 143 -8.88 -7.70 -16.61
CA VAL A 143 -10.27 -7.82 -17.06
C VAL A 143 -10.75 -6.51 -17.68
N GLU A 144 -10.45 -5.39 -17.04
CA GLU A 144 -11.00 -4.08 -17.43
C GLU A 144 -10.14 -3.32 -18.44
N GLY A 145 -8.88 -3.71 -18.62
CA GLY A 145 -7.95 -3.01 -19.49
C GLY A 145 -7.58 -1.61 -19.00
N ARG A 146 -7.66 -1.34 -17.69
CA ARG A 146 -7.25 -0.06 -17.07
C ARG A 146 -6.66 -0.24 -15.67
N TRP A 147 -5.68 0.60 -15.30
CA TRP A 147 -5.18 0.70 -13.93
C TRP A 147 -6.15 1.53 -13.09
N ARG A 148 -6.75 0.94 -12.04
CA ARG A 148 -7.74 1.61 -11.17
C ARG A 148 -7.16 2.44 -10.03
N LEU A 149 -6.14 1.92 -9.35
CA LEU A 149 -5.64 2.49 -8.09
C LEU A 149 -4.33 3.25 -8.32
N VAL A 150 -3.32 2.54 -8.81
CA VAL A 150 -1.97 3.07 -9.03
C VAL A 150 -1.49 2.53 -10.37
N LYS A 151 -0.70 3.29 -11.12
CA LYS A 151 0.03 2.73 -12.26
C LYS A 151 1.37 2.16 -11.75
N PRO A 152 1.67 0.86 -11.95
CA PRO A 152 2.93 0.30 -11.50
C PRO A 152 4.08 0.99 -12.26
N SER A 153 4.85 1.82 -11.55
CA SER A 153 6.07 2.40 -12.10
C SER A 153 7.26 1.50 -11.76
N PRO A 154 8.27 1.38 -12.63
CA PRO A 154 9.46 0.58 -12.33
C PRO A 154 10.13 0.98 -11.01
N LYS A 155 10.13 2.28 -10.68
CA LYS A 155 10.68 2.80 -9.42
C LYS A 155 9.91 2.31 -8.20
N LEU A 156 8.57 2.29 -8.25
CA LEU A 156 7.74 1.80 -7.15
C LEU A 156 7.91 0.30 -6.93
N VAL A 157 7.94 -0.48 -8.01
CA VAL A 157 8.18 -1.93 -7.95
C VAL A 157 9.58 -2.21 -7.37
N MET A 158 10.60 -1.50 -7.84
CA MET A 158 11.96 -1.61 -7.31
C MET A 158 12.02 -1.26 -5.82
N ALA A 159 11.42 -0.15 -5.40
CA ALA A 159 11.37 0.25 -4.01
C ALA A 159 10.69 -0.80 -3.12
N ALA A 160 9.53 -1.32 -3.55
CA ALA A 160 8.83 -2.39 -2.83
C ALA A 160 9.70 -3.66 -2.73
N GLN A 161 10.38 -4.05 -3.80
CA GLN A 161 11.28 -5.19 -3.79
C GLN A 161 12.46 -5.00 -2.83
N LEU A 162 13.07 -3.81 -2.80
CA LEU A 162 14.15 -3.48 -1.87
C LEU A 162 13.67 -3.52 -0.42
N VAL A 163 12.46 -3.03 -0.13
CA VAL A 163 11.87 -3.12 1.21
C VAL A 163 11.77 -4.58 1.67
N PHE A 164 11.26 -5.49 0.82
CA PHE A 164 11.19 -6.91 1.17
C PHE A 164 12.57 -7.57 1.34
N ILE A 165 13.55 -7.20 0.51
CA ILE A 165 14.92 -7.72 0.64
C ILE A 165 15.54 -7.26 1.97
N ILE A 166 15.44 -5.97 2.29
CA ILE A 166 15.95 -5.41 3.54
C ILE A 166 15.25 -6.04 4.73
N ALA A 167 13.92 -6.21 4.69
CA ALA A 167 13.16 -6.87 5.73
C ALA A 167 13.60 -8.32 5.94
N ALA A 168 13.78 -9.10 4.85
CA ALA A 168 14.24 -10.48 4.94
C ALA A 168 15.64 -10.60 5.54
N LEU A 169 16.55 -9.69 5.16
CA LEU A 169 17.91 -9.66 5.70
C LEU A 169 17.92 -9.22 7.17
N ALA A 170 17.13 -8.22 7.54
CA ALA A 170 17.01 -7.77 8.92
C ALA A 170 16.43 -8.87 9.82
N GLU A 171 15.34 -9.52 9.39
CA GLU A 171 14.75 -10.67 10.08
C GLU A 171 15.77 -11.80 10.24
N TRP A 172 16.54 -12.10 9.19
CA TRP A 172 17.57 -13.12 9.24
C TRP A 172 18.69 -12.80 10.22
N ILE A 173 19.20 -11.57 10.19
CA ILE A 173 20.20 -11.08 11.15
C ILE A 173 19.66 -11.25 12.58
N ILE A 174 18.44 -10.81 12.85
CA ILE A 174 17.80 -10.96 14.16
C ILE A 174 17.73 -12.42 14.61
N ARG A 175 17.36 -13.36 13.71
CA ARG A 175 17.35 -14.80 14.02
C ARG A 175 18.74 -15.32 14.40
N LEU A 176 19.79 -14.91 13.68
CA LEU A 176 21.17 -15.27 14.01
C LEU A 176 21.60 -14.76 15.39
N TRP A 177 21.26 -13.51 15.73
CA TRP A 177 21.58 -12.93 17.05
C TRP A 177 20.84 -13.63 18.19
N MET A 178 19.62 -14.11 17.96
CA MET A 178 18.83 -14.84 18.95
C MET A 178 19.18 -16.33 19.04
N GLY A 179 20.04 -16.85 18.16
CA GLY A 179 20.38 -18.29 18.10
C GLY A 179 19.20 -19.17 17.67
N ALA A 180 18.29 -18.64 16.85
CA ALA A 180 17.04 -19.28 16.41
C ALA A 180 17.00 -19.64 14.91
#